data_AF-A0AAD7I9U7-F1
#
_entry.id   AF-A0AAD7I9U7-F1
#
_cell.length_a   1.000
_cell.length_b   1.000
_cell.length_c   1.000
_cell.angle_alpha   90.00
_cell.angle_beta   90.00
_cell.angle_gamma   90.00
#
_symmetry.space_group_name_H-M   'P 1'
#
loop_
_entity.id
_entity.type
_entity.pdbx_description
1 polymer ?
#
loop_
_entity_poly.entity_id
_entity_poly.type
_entity_poly.pdbx_seq_one_letter_code
_entity_poly.pdbx_strand_id
1 'polypeptide(L)'
;MFPKLSPIDLNTAIHPKDLTVLWNRILPHKRHSAASTLLVDGLARGGAQQPHNLLLLPEYAKPLRRLDLDRFHQLTDTNVSKSQSAAAKDHTRERLRRDANPKTRSTRYELRLAERGVYDDALIAFLGILEYLRPARNVAAWIRGGGLFGVPNSEDAAQYNTTAAPWFHDRAVFEMWLERGRAIADRLQIALEPGVVNELQWKPQRPIRDSLRVRAVAGLKATPSKGFENTLGFQVGSP
;
A
#
# COMPACT_ATOMS: atom_id res chain seq x y z
N MET A 1 -24.39 26.14 30.08
CA MET A 1 -25.41 25.56 29.17
C MET A 1 -24.69 25.18 27.89
N PHE A 2 -24.37 23.90 27.68
CA PHE A 2 -23.68 23.46 26.47
C PHE A 2 -24.70 23.21 25.36
N PRO A 3 -24.43 23.62 24.11
CA PRO A 3 -25.34 23.35 23.00
C PRO A 3 -25.44 21.84 22.78
N LYS A 4 -26.67 21.33 22.68
CA LYS A 4 -26.93 19.96 22.20
C LYS A 4 -26.39 19.87 20.77
N LEU A 5 -25.27 19.18 20.58
CA LEU A 5 -24.82 18.78 19.25
C LEU A 5 -25.87 17.82 18.68
N SER A 6 -26.40 18.13 17.50
CA SER A 6 -27.28 17.22 16.77
C SER A 6 -26.52 15.93 16.45
N PRO A 7 -27.21 14.78 16.37
CA PRO A 7 -26.60 13.53 15.93
C PRO A 7 -25.90 13.79 14.58
N ILE A 8 -24.59 13.54 14.53
CA ILE A 8 -23.87 13.51 13.26
C ILE A 8 -24.47 12.33 12.50
N ASP A 9 -25.25 12.64 11.48
CA ASP A 9 -25.79 11.62 10.58
C ASP A 9 -24.59 10.98 9.88
N LEU A 10 -24.14 9.81 10.32
CA LEU A 10 -22.95 9.15 9.75
C LEU A 10 -23.15 8.72 8.28
N ASN A 11 -24.34 8.92 7.70
CA ASN A 11 -24.57 8.87 6.26
C ASN A 11 -24.25 10.21 5.53
N THR A 12 -23.86 11.27 6.25
CA THR A 12 -23.52 12.56 5.66
C THR A 12 -22.20 12.50 4.92
N ALA A 13 -22.32 12.63 3.59
CA ALA A 13 -21.30 13.05 2.63
C ALA A 13 -19.86 12.59 2.95
N ILE A 14 -19.47 11.43 2.39
CA ILE A 14 -18.05 11.13 2.19
C ILE A 14 -17.48 12.27 1.34
N HIS A 15 -16.79 13.21 1.98
CA HIS A 15 -16.15 14.31 1.29
C HIS A 15 -15.01 13.76 0.44
N PRO A 16 -14.96 14.08 -0.86
CA PRO A 16 -13.82 13.68 -1.69
C PRO A 16 -12.55 14.29 -1.10
N LYS A 17 -11.48 13.49 -1.06
CA LYS A 17 -10.17 13.94 -0.61
C LYS A 17 -9.57 14.78 -1.75
N ASP A 18 -9.18 16.01 -1.43
CA ASP A 18 -8.56 16.92 -2.37
C ASP A 18 -7.04 16.99 -2.13
N LEU A 19 -6.25 16.38 -3.01
CA LEU A 19 -4.79 16.45 -2.92
C LEU A 19 -4.25 17.87 -3.16
N THR A 20 -5.01 18.76 -3.80
CA THR A 20 -4.61 20.15 -4.04
C THR A 20 -4.43 20.90 -2.71
N VAL A 21 -5.26 20.58 -1.71
CA VAL A 21 -5.12 21.13 -0.35
C VAL A 21 -3.79 20.70 0.26
N LEU A 22 -3.41 19.43 0.11
CA LEU A 22 -2.13 18.91 0.61
C LEU A 22 -0.95 19.60 -0.09
N TRP A 23 -0.97 19.66 -1.42
CA TRP A 23 0.12 20.23 -2.22
C TRP A 23 0.31 21.72 -1.95
N ASN A 24 -0.77 22.49 -1.88
CA ASN A 24 -0.69 23.94 -1.79
C ASN A 24 -0.59 24.46 -0.35
N ARG A 25 -1.19 23.77 0.63
CA ARG A 25 -1.26 24.27 2.01
C ARG A 25 -0.31 23.57 2.98
N ILE A 26 -0.20 22.24 2.89
CA ILE A 26 0.52 21.44 3.90
C ILE A 26 1.98 21.24 3.49
N LEU A 27 2.25 21.04 2.21
CA LEU A 27 3.58 20.75 1.68
C LEU A 27 4.06 21.74 0.60
N PRO A 28 3.88 23.07 0.76
CA PRO A 28 4.13 24.04 -0.32
C PRO A 28 5.59 24.10 -0.79
N HIS A 29 6.54 23.71 0.05
CA HIS A 29 7.97 23.72 -0.28
C HIS A 29 8.47 22.41 -0.90
N LYS A 30 7.62 21.37 -0.92
CA LYS A 30 7.95 20.12 -1.59
C LYS A 30 7.36 20.16 -2.99
N ARG A 31 8.13 19.73 -4.00
CA ARG A 31 7.67 19.62 -5.40
C ARG A 31 6.73 18.41 -5.57
N HIS A 32 5.65 18.35 -4.78
CA HIS A 32 4.61 17.34 -4.91
C HIS A 32 3.51 17.82 -5.86
N SER A 33 3.00 16.92 -6.67
CA SER A 33 1.93 17.16 -7.63
C SER A 33 1.24 15.85 -7.99
N ALA A 34 0.28 15.91 -8.91
CA ALA A 34 -0.32 14.71 -9.50
C ALA A 34 0.72 13.76 -10.11
N ALA A 35 1.89 14.26 -10.54
CA ALA A 35 2.93 13.42 -11.10
C ALA A 35 3.68 12.59 -10.05
N SER A 36 3.71 13.01 -8.79
CA SER A 36 4.57 12.44 -7.75
C SER A 36 3.82 11.92 -6.52
N THR A 37 2.49 11.93 -6.56
CA THR A 37 1.65 11.60 -5.41
C THR A 37 0.73 10.45 -5.78
N LEU A 38 0.61 9.48 -4.87
CA LEU A 38 -0.33 8.38 -4.94
C LEU A 38 -1.23 8.45 -3.71
N LEU A 39 -2.54 8.43 -3.92
CA LEU A 39 -3.56 8.29 -2.90
C LEU A 39 -3.93 6.81 -2.82
N VAL A 40 -3.80 6.21 -1.64
CA VAL A 40 -4.21 4.82 -1.40
C VAL A 40 -5.45 4.85 -0.52
N ASP A 41 -6.53 4.23 -0.97
CA ASP A 41 -7.82 4.27 -0.28
C ASP A 41 -8.61 2.98 -0.48
N GLY A 42 -9.53 2.67 0.43
CA GLY A 42 -10.50 1.59 0.26
C GLY A 42 -11.78 2.04 -0.44
N LEU A 43 -11.99 3.35 -0.56
CA LEU A 43 -13.22 3.94 -1.11
C LEU A 43 -12.97 4.69 -2.41
N ALA A 44 -13.62 4.27 -3.49
CA ALA A 44 -13.49 4.91 -4.80
C ALA A 44 -13.85 6.41 -4.79
N ARG A 45 -14.83 6.79 -3.96
CA ARG A 45 -15.27 8.19 -3.82
C ARG A 45 -14.22 9.10 -3.17
N GLY A 46 -13.27 8.51 -2.41
CA GLY A 46 -12.21 9.25 -1.75
C GLY A 46 -11.31 9.99 -2.74
N GLY A 47 -11.08 9.45 -3.93
CA GLY A 47 -10.22 10.05 -4.95
C GLY A 47 -10.96 10.71 -6.12
N ALA A 48 -12.25 11.02 -6.00
CA ALA A 48 -13.06 11.49 -7.13
C ALA A 48 -12.50 12.74 -7.84
N GLN A 49 -11.80 13.62 -7.12
CA GLN A 49 -11.18 14.82 -7.70
C GLN A 49 -9.85 14.57 -8.40
N GLN A 50 -9.15 13.48 -8.04
CA GLN A 50 -7.88 13.07 -8.64
C GLN A 50 -7.91 11.56 -8.93
N PRO A 51 -8.79 11.07 -9.83
CA PRO A 51 -9.00 9.64 -10.03
C PRO A 51 -7.74 8.91 -10.50
N HIS A 52 -6.87 9.60 -11.25
CA HIS A 52 -5.60 9.03 -11.71
C HIS A 52 -4.50 9.02 -10.66
N ASN A 53 -4.74 9.61 -9.48
CA ASN A 53 -3.84 9.48 -8.34
C ASN A 53 -4.33 8.42 -7.35
N LEU A 54 -5.52 7.84 -7.56
CA LEU A 54 -6.10 6.87 -6.65
C LEU A 54 -5.67 5.44 -7.01
N LEU A 55 -5.05 4.76 -6.06
CA LEU A 55 -4.96 3.32 -6.02
C LEU A 55 -5.98 2.78 -5.02
N LEU A 56 -7.04 2.18 -5.55
CA LEU A 56 -8.06 1.54 -4.74
C LEU A 56 -7.51 0.20 -4.21
N LEU A 57 -7.62 -0.02 -2.91
CA LEU A 57 -7.38 -1.32 -2.29
C LEU A 57 -8.70 -1.98 -1.87
N PRO A 58 -8.76 -3.31 -1.80
CA PRO A 58 -9.90 -3.96 -1.19
C PRO A 58 -10.02 -3.53 0.28
N GLU A 59 -11.25 -3.29 0.72
CA GLU A 59 -11.52 -2.89 2.10
C GLU A 59 -11.17 -4.03 3.05
N TYR A 60 -10.44 -3.72 4.12
CA TYR A 60 -10.17 -4.67 5.20
C TYR A 60 -11.41 -4.86 6.08
N ALA A 61 -12.36 -5.64 5.56
CA ALA A 61 -13.65 -5.86 6.19
C ALA A 61 -13.53 -6.77 7.44
N LYS A 62 -14.51 -6.68 8.34
CA LYS A 62 -14.59 -7.52 9.56
C LYS A 62 -14.41 -9.02 9.31
N PRO A 63 -14.96 -9.62 8.23
CA PRO A 63 -14.74 -11.04 7.94
C PRO A 63 -13.27 -11.39 7.68
N LEU A 64 -12.55 -10.55 6.92
CA LEU A 64 -11.11 -10.72 6.68
C LEU A 64 -10.33 -10.61 7.99
N ARG A 65 -10.64 -9.59 8.80
CA ARG A 65 -10.04 -9.44 10.14
C ARG A 65 -10.23 -10.67 11.03
N ARG A 66 -11.43 -11.25 11.02
CA ARG A 66 -11.74 -12.44 11.82
C ARG A 66 -10.92 -13.64 11.37
N LEU A 67 -10.79 -13.84 10.07
CA LEU A 67 -9.98 -14.94 9.52
C LEU A 67 -8.51 -14.82 9.88
N ASP A 68 -7.98 -13.61 9.84
CA ASP A 68 -6.60 -13.36 10.25
C ASP A 68 -6.40 -13.61 11.74
N LEU A 69 -7.37 -13.23 12.59
CA LEU A 69 -7.38 -13.60 14.02
C LEU A 69 -7.43 -15.12 14.23
N ASP A 70 -8.31 -15.83 13.53
CA ASP A 70 -8.45 -17.29 13.64
C ASP A 70 -7.15 -18.01 13.22
N ARG A 71 -6.45 -17.50 12.20
CA ARG A 71 -5.14 -18.01 11.78
C ARG A 71 -4.06 -17.71 12.80
N PHE A 72 -4.04 -16.49 13.33
CA PHE A 72 -3.10 -16.10 14.37
C PHE A 72 -3.21 -17.06 15.56
N HIS A 73 -4.42 -17.34 16.04
CA HIS A 73 -4.66 -18.31 17.11
C HIS A 73 -4.15 -19.73 16.76
N GLN A 74 -4.40 -20.21 15.54
CA GLN A 74 -3.88 -21.51 15.10
C GLN A 74 -2.34 -21.56 15.10
N LEU A 75 -1.67 -20.49 14.70
CA LEU A 75 -0.21 -20.40 14.70
C LEU A 75 0.37 -20.30 16.12
N THR A 76 -0.34 -19.66 17.05
CA THR A 76 0.10 -19.60 18.46
C THR A 76 -0.13 -20.92 19.20
N ASP A 77 -1.24 -21.60 18.93
CA ASP A 77 -1.64 -22.82 19.66
C ASP A 77 -0.88 -24.06 19.20
N THR A 78 -0.43 -24.09 17.94
CA THR A 78 0.38 -25.20 17.40
C THR A 78 1.76 -25.32 18.07
N ASN A 79 2.23 -24.28 18.75
CA ASN A 79 3.41 -24.36 19.61
C ASN A 79 3.13 -25.02 20.97
N VAL A 80 1.86 -25.18 21.36
CA VAL A 80 1.45 -25.69 22.68
C VAL A 80 0.90 -27.13 22.61
N SER A 81 0.36 -27.58 21.47
CA SER A 81 -0.20 -28.95 21.37
C SER A 81 -0.25 -29.49 19.93
N LYS A 82 0.80 -30.21 19.51
CA LYS A 82 0.96 -30.75 18.14
C LYS A 82 0.06 -31.97 17.80
N SER A 83 -0.95 -32.31 18.62
CA SER A 83 -1.62 -33.62 18.55
C SER A 83 -3.12 -33.61 18.22
N GLN A 84 -3.79 -32.46 17.95
CA GLN A 84 -5.26 -32.45 17.77
C GLN A 84 -5.85 -31.60 16.60
N SER A 85 -5.04 -30.98 15.72
CA SER A 85 -5.53 -29.91 14.82
C SER A 85 -6.20 -30.31 13.50
N ALA A 86 -6.34 -31.60 13.18
CA ALA A 86 -6.94 -32.03 11.90
C ALA A 86 -8.48 -31.87 11.86
N ALA A 87 -9.18 -32.00 12.99
CA ALA A 87 -10.64 -31.96 13.05
C ALA A 87 -11.23 -30.52 13.08
N ALA A 88 -10.46 -29.53 13.56
CA ALA A 88 -10.96 -28.16 13.73
C ALA A 88 -11.06 -27.36 12.41
N LYS A 89 -10.28 -27.74 11.38
CA LYS A 89 -10.25 -27.00 10.09
C LYS A 89 -11.54 -27.12 9.29
N ASP A 90 -12.32 -28.17 9.50
CA ASP A 90 -13.53 -28.42 8.71
C ASP A 90 -14.73 -27.56 9.18
N HIS A 91 -14.83 -27.27 10.48
CA HIS A 91 -15.94 -26.50 11.04
C HIS A 91 -15.92 -25.00 10.73
N THR A 92 -14.74 -24.36 10.68
CA THR A 92 -14.65 -22.92 10.38
C THR A 92 -15.05 -22.61 8.95
N ARG A 93 -14.69 -23.49 8.00
CA ARG A 93 -15.00 -23.31 6.58
C ARG A 93 -16.51 -23.42 6.30
N GLU A 94 -17.16 -24.38 6.95
CA GLU A 94 -18.60 -24.61 6.83
C GLU A 94 -19.42 -23.41 7.38
N ARG A 95 -18.93 -22.76 8.44
CA ARG A 95 -19.62 -21.63 9.07
C ARG A 95 -19.58 -20.36 8.22
N LEU A 96 -18.43 -20.05 7.60
CA LEU A 96 -18.29 -18.93 6.68
C LEU A 96 -19.17 -19.07 5.43
N ARG A 97 -19.41 -20.30 4.97
CA ARG A 97 -20.32 -20.57 3.85
C ARG A 97 -21.78 -20.25 4.18
N ARG A 98 -22.22 -20.39 5.44
CA ARG A 98 -23.60 -20.09 5.85
C ARG A 98 -23.86 -18.60 6.02
N ASP A 99 -22.89 -17.85 6.55
CA ASP A 99 -23.04 -16.42 6.82
C ASP A 99 -22.84 -15.56 5.56
N ALA A 100 -22.22 -16.11 4.51
CA ALA A 100 -22.04 -15.45 3.24
C ALA A 100 -23.34 -15.43 2.43
N ASN A 101 -24.14 -14.36 2.60
CA ASN A 101 -25.26 -14.09 1.72
C ASN A 101 -24.75 -13.98 0.26
N PRO A 102 -25.15 -14.90 -0.65
CA PRO A 102 -24.59 -14.99 -2.00
C PRO A 102 -24.92 -13.79 -2.90
N LYS A 103 -25.77 -12.85 -2.44
CA LYS A 103 -26.24 -11.70 -3.23
C LYS A 103 -25.25 -10.54 -3.29
N THR A 104 -24.27 -10.46 -2.39
CA THR A 104 -23.25 -9.40 -2.43
C THR A 104 -22.01 -9.87 -3.19
N ARG A 105 -21.80 -9.31 -4.38
CA ARG A 105 -20.65 -9.62 -5.26
C ARG A 105 -19.29 -9.42 -4.57
N SER A 106 -19.21 -8.47 -3.62
CA SER A 106 -18.05 -8.22 -2.74
C SER A 106 -17.66 -9.44 -1.90
N THR A 107 -18.66 -10.13 -1.35
CA THR A 107 -18.47 -11.25 -0.42
C THR A 107 -17.74 -12.43 -1.07
N ARG A 108 -17.95 -12.68 -2.37
CA ARG A 108 -17.25 -13.75 -3.10
C ARG A 108 -15.77 -13.46 -3.37
N TYR A 109 -15.38 -12.18 -3.44
CA TYR A 109 -13.99 -11.79 -3.62
C TYR A 109 -13.26 -11.84 -2.28
N GLU A 110 -13.86 -11.28 -1.22
CA GLU A 110 -13.34 -11.33 0.15
C GLU A 110 -13.14 -12.77 0.62
N LEU A 111 -14.10 -13.66 0.37
CA LEU A 111 -13.97 -15.09 0.67
C LEU A 111 -12.85 -15.77 -0.13
N ARG A 112 -12.54 -15.30 -1.34
CA ARG A 112 -11.44 -15.87 -2.13
C ARG A 112 -10.08 -15.39 -1.64
N LEU A 113 -9.96 -14.12 -1.25
CA LEU A 113 -8.75 -13.62 -0.55
C LEU A 113 -8.52 -14.40 0.73
N ALA A 114 -9.59 -14.59 1.49
CA ALA A 114 -9.62 -15.40 2.68
C ALA A 114 -9.14 -16.84 2.48
N GLU A 115 -9.31 -17.45 1.31
CA GLU A 115 -8.86 -18.83 1.05
C GLU A 115 -7.38 -18.94 0.63
N ARG A 116 -6.72 -17.84 0.23
CA ARG A 116 -5.50 -17.90 -0.59
C ARG A 116 -4.15 -17.82 0.11
N GLY A 117 -4.09 -17.41 1.36
CA GLY A 117 -2.80 -17.34 2.03
C GLY A 117 -2.89 -17.05 3.50
N VAL A 118 -1.80 -17.29 4.22
CA VAL A 118 -1.62 -16.92 5.63
C VAL A 118 -1.56 -15.39 5.80
N TYR A 119 -1.34 -14.66 4.72
CA TYR A 119 -1.07 -13.22 4.67
C TYR A 119 -2.14 -12.48 3.86
N ASP A 120 -2.22 -11.17 4.07
CA ASP A 120 -3.03 -10.28 3.23
C ASP A 120 -2.37 -10.14 1.84
N ASP A 121 -2.78 -11.02 0.92
CA ASP A 121 -2.31 -11.02 -0.47
C ASP A 121 -2.52 -9.66 -1.15
N ALA A 122 -3.50 -8.85 -0.75
CA ALA A 122 -3.70 -7.53 -1.35
C ALA A 122 -2.58 -6.55 -0.99
N LEU A 123 -2.07 -6.60 0.24
CA LEU A 123 -0.92 -5.79 0.65
C LEU A 123 0.38 -6.26 0.00
N ILE A 124 0.53 -7.57 -0.21
CA ILE A 124 1.67 -8.11 -0.96
C ILE A 124 1.59 -7.65 -2.42
N ALA A 125 0.43 -7.78 -3.07
CA ALA A 125 0.23 -7.26 -4.42
C ALA A 125 0.50 -5.75 -4.53
N PHE A 126 0.07 -4.98 -3.53
CA PHE A 126 0.37 -3.55 -3.44
C PHE A 126 1.87 -3.26 -3.39
N LEU A 127 2.67 -4.06 -2.69
CA LEU A 127 4.13 -3.94 -2.71
C LEU A 127 4.70 -4.09 -4.13
N GLY A 128 4.15 -5.04 -4.91
CA GLY A 128 4.50 -5.23 -6.32
C GLY A 128 4.19 -4.01 -7.18
N ILE A 129 3.03 -3.37 -6.95
CA ILE A 129 2.62 -2.12 -7.62
C ILE A 129 3.57 -0.98 -7.25
N LEU A 130 3.90 -0.81 -5.97
CA LEU A 130 4.78 0.25 -5.49
C LEU A 130 6.18 0.17 -6.12
N GLU A 131 6.74 -1.04 -6.22
CA GLU A 131 8.05 -1.20 -6.86
C GLU A 131 8.01 -0.82 -8.34
N TYR A 132 6.93 -1.19 -9.03
CA TYR A 132 6.80 -0.85 -10.45
C TYR A 132 6.53 0.65 -10.68
N LEU A 133 5.88 1.30 -9.71
CA LEU A 133 5.67 2.76 -9.70
C LEU A 133 6.94 3.55 -9.38
N ARG A 134 7.91 2.97 -8.68
CA ARG A 134 9.15 3.65 -8.26
C ARG A 134 9.88 4.40 -9.40
N PRO A 135 10.10 3.81 -10.60
CA PRO A 135 10.74 4.53 -11.71
C PRO A 135 9.80 5.50 -12.45
N ALA A 136 8.49 5.51 -12.16
CA ALA A 136 7.53 6.34 -12.87
C ALA A 136 7.76 7.83 -12.55
N ARG A 137 8.04 8.61 -13.59
CA ARG A 137 8.19 10.08 -13.47
C ARG A 137 6.85 10.80 -13.27
N ASN A 138 5.75 10.14 -13.62
CA ASN A 138 4.41 10.69 -13.53
C ASN A 138 3.40 9.58 -13.19
N VAL A 139 3.07 9.48 -11.90
CA VAL A 139 2.12 8.49 -11.35
C VAL A 139 0.76 8.61 -12.01
N ALA A 140 0.21 9.83 -12.11
CA ALA A 140 -1.10 10.03 -12.73
C ALA A 140 -1.14 9.59 -14.20
N ALA A 141 -0.09 9.91 -14.97
CA ALA A 141 0.02 9.45 -16.34
C ALA A 141 0.18 7.93 -16.43
N TRP A 142 0.90 7.30 -15.51
CA TRP A 142 1.07 5.85 -15.48
C TRP A 142 -0.24 5.12 -15.18
N ILE A 143 -1.02 5.56 -14.18
CA ILE A 143 -2.33 4.98 -13.87
C ILE A 143 -3.29 5.17 -15.05
N ARG A 144 -3.38 6.40 -15.57
CA ARG A 144 -4.18 6.71 -16.77
C ARG A 144 -3.70 5.95 -18.01
N GLY A 145 -2.44 5.53 -18.08
CA GLY A 145 -1.91 4.71 -19.17
C GLY A 145 -2.23 3.22 -19.06
N GLY A 146 -3.09 2.80 -18.11
CA GLY A 146 -3.41 1.40 -17.88
C GLY A 146 -2.34 0.64 -17.10
N GLY A 147 -1.40 1.34 -16.44
CA GLY A 147 -0.28 0.72 -15.75
C GLY A 147 -0.68 -0.34 -14.72
N LEU A 148 -1.82 -0.16 -14.04
CA LEU A 148 -2.35 -1.11 -13.06
C LEU A 148 -2.81 -2.44 -13.65
N PHE A 149 -3.06 -2.51 -14.95
CA PHE A 149 -3.56 -3.72 -15.62
C PHE A 149 -2.45 -4.45 -16.39
N GLY A 150 -1.19 -4.04 -16.21
CA GLY A 150 -0.06 -4.68 -16.88
C GLY A 150 0.05 -4.38 -18.37
N VAL A 151 -0.72 -3.43 -18.89
CA VAL A 151 -0.74 -3.07 -20.32
C VAL A 151 -0.30 -1.62 -20.53
N PRO A 152 1.00 -1.29 -20.34
CA PRO A 152 1.48 0.04 -20.71
C PRO A 152 1.43 0.19 -22.23
N ASN A 153 0.58 1.11 -22.72
CA ASN A 153 0.46 1.50 -24.13
C ASN A 153 -0.18 0.49 -25.10
N SER A 154 -0.99 -0.49 -24.66
CA SER A 154 -1.90 -1.13 -25.65
C SER A 154 -3.10 -0.23 -25.91
N GLU A 155 -3.67 -0.33 -27.11
CA GLU A 155 -4.93 0.34 -27.45
C GLU A 155 -6.07 -0.08 -26.49
N ASP A 156 -5.96 -1.27 -25.88
CA ASP A 156 -6.90 -1.78 -24.88
C ASP A 156 -6.82 -1.01 -23.54
N ALA A 157 -5.73 -0.29 -23.24
CA ALA A 157 -5.59 0.50 -22.02
C ALA A 157 -6.69 1.57 -21.88
N ALA A 158 -7.18 2.11 -23.00
CA ALA A 158 -8.32 3.03 -23.02
C ALA A 158 -9.62 2.36 -22.60
N GLN A 159 -9.79 1.07 -22.92
CA GLN A 159 -10.95 0.28 -22.52
C GLN A 159 -10.96 0.05 -21.00
N TYR A 160 -9.79 -0.21 -20.41
CA TYR A 160 -9.63 -0.44 -18.98
C TYR A 160 -9.90 0.80 -18.11
N ASN A 161 -9.56 2.01 -18.59
CA ASN A 161 -9.91 3.26 -17.91
C ASN A 161 -11.41 3.51 -17.82
N THR A 162 -12.19 2.92 -18.73
CA THR A 162 -13.64 3.12 -18.81
C THR A 162 -14.39 2.13 -17.94
N THR A 163 -13.87 0.90 -17.83
CA THR A 163 -14.35 -0.06 -16.84
C THR A 163 -13.98 0.43 -15.45
N ALA A 164 -14.93 1.03 -14.76
CA ALA A 164 -14.85 1.41 -13.33
C ALA A 164 -14.57 0.24 -12.36
N ALA A 165 -14.12 -0.91 -12.87
CA ALA A 165 -13.77 -2.09 -12.10
C ALA A 165 -12.38 -1.91 -11.47
N PRO A 166 -12.25 -2.14 -10.15
CA PRO A 166 -10.95 -2.17 -9.47
C PRO A 166 -9.99 -3.21 -10.09
N TRP A 167 -8.69 -2.88 -10.14
CA TRP A 167 -7.64 -3.78 -10.68
C TRP A 167 -7.65 -5.17 -10.05
N PHE A 168 -8.00 -5.24 -8.77
CA PHE A 168 -8.02 -6.48 -8.01
C PHE A 168 -9.24 -7.38 -8.30
N HIS A 169 -10.24 -6.90 -9.04
CA HIS A 169 -11.35 -7.76 -9.50
C HIS A 169 -10.96 -8.65 -10.67
N ASP A 170 -9.94 -8.27 -11.46
CA ASP A 170 -9.36 -9.14 -12.46
C ASP A 170 -8.35 -10.08 -11.78
N ARG A 171 -8.65 -11.38 -11.84
CA ARG A 171 -7.82 -12.40 -11.20
C ARG A 171 -6.41 -12.44 -11.80
N ALA A 172 -6.26 -12.34 -13.11
CA ALA A 172 -4.96 -12.45 -13.74
C ALA A 172 -4.08 -11.25 -13.35
N VAL A 173 -4.67 -10.06 -13.35
CA VAL A 173 -4.01 -8.82 -12.92
C VAL A 173 -3.61 -8.89 -11.44
N PHE A 174 -4.51 -9.36 -10.57
CA PHE A 174 -4.21 -9.51 -9.14
C PHE A 174 -3.06 -10.48 -8.88
N GLU A 175 -3.08 -11.67 -9.49
CA GLU A 175 -2.05 -12.70 -9.32
C GLU A 175 -0.68 -12.22 -9.83
N MET A 176 -0.66 -11.52 -10.97
CA MET A 176 0.56 -10.91 -11.50
C MET A 176 1.19 -9.94 -10.48
N TRP A 177 0.39 -9.06 -9.87
CA TRP A 177 0.89 -8.14 -8.85
C TRP A 177 1.31 -8.85 -7.58
N LEU A 178 0.56 -9.88 -7.16
CA LEU A 178 0.87 -10.68 -5.99
C LEU A 178 2.22 -11.39 -6.13
N GLU A 179 2.45 -12.07 -7.26
CA GLU A 179 3.72 -12.74 -7.57
C GLU A 179 4.88 -11.76 -7.52
N ARG A 180 4.70 -10.59 -8.15
CA ARG A 180 5.70 -9.52 -8.14
C ARG A 180 5.96 -9.03 -6.72
N GLY A 181 4.92 -8.83 -5.93
CA GLY A 181 5.01 -8.44 -4.53
C GLY A 181 5.84 -9.41 -3.69
N ARG A 182 5.62 -10.72 -3.86
CA ARG A 182 6.39 -11.78 -3.19
C ARG A 182 7.86 -11.73 -3.58
N ALA A 183 8.16 -11.63 -4.88
CA ALA A 183 9.53 -11.50 -5.36
C ALA A 183 10.25 -10.27 -4.77
N ILE A 184 9.52 -9.16 -4.58
CA ILE A 184 10.07 -7.95 -3.94
C ILE A 184 10.27 -8.14 -2.45
N ALA A 185 9.34 -8.77 -1.73
CA ALA A 185 9.50 -9.08 -0.32
C ALA A 185 10.74 -9.96 -0.09
N ASP A 186 10.90 -11.02 -0.90
CA ASP A 186 12.05 -11.93 -0.84
C ASP A 186 13.37 -11.19 -1.11
N ARG A 187 13.42 -10.40 -2.19
CA ARG A 187 14.61 -9.62 -2.57
C ARG A 187 15.02 -8.62 -1.49
N LEU A 188 14.04 -7.98 -0.85
CA LEU A 188 14.27 -7.00 0.21
C LEU A 188 14.40 -7.64 1.59
N GLN A 189 14.33 -8.97 1.69
CA GLN A 189 14.36 -9.73 2.94
C GLN A 189 13.29 -9.24 3.94
N ILE A 190 12.13 -8.83 3.43
CA ILE A 190 10.98 -8.46 4.25
C ILE A 190 10.28 -9.75 4.65
N ALA A 191 10.36 -10.11 5.93
CA ALA A 191 9.62 -11.23 6.47
C ALA A 191 8.11 -10.97 6.31
N LEU A 192 7.43 -11.91 5.66
CA LEU A 192 5.97 -11.91 5.61
C LEU A 192 5.46 -12.53 6.91
N GLU A 193 4.91 -11.69 7.78
CA GLU A 193 4.31 -12.07 9.05
C GLU A 193 2.82 -11.75 9.03
N PRO A 194 1.96 -12.56 9.69
CA PRO A 194 0.55 -12.20 9.84
C PRO A 194 0.42 -10.88 10.60
N GLY A 195 -0.16 -9.86 9.96
CA GLY A 195 -0.24 -8.50 10.51
C GLY A 195 -1.19 -8.33 11.70
N VAL A 196 -2.01 -9.35 12.00
CA VAL A 196 -2.88 -9.35 13.18
C VAL A 196 -2.06 -9.78 14.39
N VAL A 197 -1.34 -8.81 14.95
CA VAL A 197 -0.77 -8.93 16.28
C VAL A 197 -1.88 -8.72 17.30
N ASN A 198 -1.98 -9.63 18.27
CA ASN A 198 -2.90 -9.48 19.39
C ASN A 198 -2.66 -8.10 20.03
N GLU A 199 -3.69 -7.25 20.11
CA GLU A 199 -3.59 -5.87 20.64
C GLU A 199 -2.96 -5.85 22.04
N LEU A 200 -3.12 -6.95 22.80
CA LEU A 200 -2.51 -7.16 24.12
C LEU A 200 -0.98 -7.32 24.11
N GLN A 201 -0.38 -7.67 22.96
CA GLN A 201 1.07 -7.81 22.78
C GLN A 201 1.71 -6.62 22.07
N TRP A 202 0.92 -5.67 21.54
CA TRP A 202 1.47 -4.44 20.99
C TRP A 202 2.08 -3.60 22.12
N LYS A 203 3.36 -3.81 22.38
CA LYS A 203 4.18 -2.83 23.09
C LYS A 203 4.55 -1.78 22.06
N PRO A 204 4.11 -0.51 22.19
CA PRO A 204 4.59 0.52 21.30
C PRO A 204 6.12 0.48 21.33
N GLN A 205 6.74 0.14 20.20
CA GLN A 205 8.15 0.39 19.98
C GLN A 205 8.39 1.84 20.42
N ARG A 206 9.32 2.05 21.36
CA ARG A 206 9.53 3.35 22.01
C ARG A 206 9.47 4.43 20.94
N PRO A 207 8.74 5.54 21.16
CA PRO A 207 8.64 6.59 20.15
C PRO A 207 10.05 6.94 19.67
N ILE A 208 10.26 6.92 18.36
CA ILE A 208 11.50 7.35 17.70
C ILE A 208 11.63 8.86 17.98
N ARG A 209 12.03 9.23 19.19
CA ARG A 209 12.29 10.61 19.60
C ARG A 209 13.79 10.89 19.72
N ASP A 210 14.65 9.86 19.75
CA ASP A 210 16.06 10.05 20.12
C ASP A 210 17.14 9.65 19.08
N SER A 211 16.81 9.18 17.87
CA SER A 211 17.84 8.73 16.89
C SER A 211 18.19 9.71 15.77
N LEU A 212 17.72 10.96 15.81
CA LEU A 212 18.18 12.04 14.90
C LEU A 212 18.90 13.16 15.67
N ARG A 213 19.84 12.81 16.55
CA ARG A 213 20.95 13.72 16.86
C ARG A 213 22.00 13.56 15.79
N VAL A 214 21.98 14.44 14.79
CA VAL A 214 23.15 14.72 13.95
C VAL A 214 24.25 15.16 14.90
N ARG A 215 25.16 14.26 15.27
CA ARG A 215 26.45 14.67 15.84
C ARG A 215 27.18 15.39 14.71
N ALA A 216 27.21 16.72 14.76
CA ALA A 216 28.26 17.46 14.09
C ALA A 216 29.58 16.98 14.70
N VAL A 217 30.29 16.12 13.97
CA VAL A 217 31.67 15.77 14.28
C VAL A 217 32.51 16.97 13.86
N ALA A 218 32.63 17.96 14.76
CA ALA A 218 33.65 18.99 14.65
C ALA A 218 35.00 18.31 14.91
N GLY A 219 35.68 17.90 13.84
CA GLY A 219 36.91 17.12 13.95
C GLY A 219 37.62 16.87 12.64
N LEU A 220 37.61 17.82 11.70
CA LEU A 220 38.56 17.83 10.59
C LEU A 220 39.51 19.01 10.79
N LYS A 221 40.66 18.72 11.41
CA LYS A 221 41.82 19.62 11.37
C LYS A 221 42.27 19.69 9.91
N ALA A 222 42.10 20.86 9.30
CA ALA A 222 42.71 21.18 8.03
C ALA A 222 44.23 21.17 8.18
N THR A 223 44.91 20.28 7.45
CA THR A 223 46.33 20.43 7.14
C THR A 223 46.47 21.29 5.89
N PRO A 224 47.32 22.32 5.88
CA PRO A 224 47.54 23.11 4.67
C PRO A 224 48.42 22.32 3.70
N SER A 225 47.83 21.77 2.64
CA SER A 225 48.60 21.23 1.51
C SER A 225 49.05 22.37 0.62
N LYS A 226 50.37 22.54 0.54
CA LYS A 226 51.04 23.42 -0.42
C LYS A 226 50.72 23.00 -1.86
N GLY A 227 50.42 24.02 -2.68
CA GLY A 227 50.80 24.19 -4.08
C GLY A 227 50.60 23.01 -5.03
N PHE A 228 49.60 23.13 -5.91
CA PHE A 228 49.71 22.65 -7.28
C PHE A 228 49.01 23.65 -8.20
N GLU A 229 49.81 24.45 -8.90
CA GLU A 229 49.38 25.15 -10.10
C GLU A 229 49.10 24.10 -11.17
N ASN A 230 47.91 24.16 -11.79
CA ASN A 230 47.67 23.54 -13.07
C ASN A 230 46.89 24.52 -13.93
N THR A 231 47.66 25.24 -14.73
CA THR A 231 47.25 25.97 -15.92
C THR A 231 46.70 24.99 -16.94
N LEU A 232 45.43 25.11 -17.32
CA LEU A 232 44.90 24.51 -18.54
C LEU A 232 44.22 25.61 -19.35
N GLY A 233 44.93 26.03 -20.40
CA GLY A 233 44.45 26.98 -21.40
C GLY A 233 43.44 26.33 -22.33
N PHE A 234 42.43 27.10 -22.71
CA PHE A 234 41.55 26.80 -23.84
C PHE A 234 42.07 27.54 -25.07
N GLN A 235 42.37 26.79 -26.13
CA GLN A 235 42.71 27.32 -27.45
C GLN A 235 41.50 27.14 -28.37
N VAL A 236 41.02 28.25 -28.91
CA VAL A 236 39.94 28.29 -29.91
C VAL A 236 40.57 28.10 -31.29
N GLY A 237 40.00 27.19 -32.09
CA GLY A 237 40.32 27.06 -33.51
C GLY A 237 39.08 26.63 -34.29
N SER A 238 38.67 27.45 -35.25
CA SER A 238 37.75 27.11 -36.34
C SER A 238 38.52 27.26 -37.66
N PRO A 239 38.24 26.45 -38.69
CA PRO A 239 38.26 26.93 -40.07
C PRO A 239 36.96 27.68 -40.41
#